data_AF-A0A1A8VIL6-F1
#
_entry.id   AF-A0A1A8VIL6-F1
#
_cell.length_a   1.000
_cell.length_b   1.000
_cell.length_c   1.000
_cell.angle_alpha   90.00
_cell.angle_beta   90.00
_cell.angle_gamma   90.00
#
_symmetry.space_group_name_H-M   'P 1'
#
loop_
_entity.id
_entity.type
_entity.pdbx_description
1 polymer ?
#
loop_
_entity_poly.entity_id
_entity_poly.type
_entity_poly.pdbx_seq_one_letter_code
_entity_poly.pdbx_strand_id
1 'polypeptide(L)'
;VFSPPQGGAVGLCPGLDSYESRSEAVDAVLRSLRQEDSITCLKGWRDEKYSVMPGCSDPPLMWMERAATSLFGVKRYGVHINGYTVGESGEVSMWLARRSRTKQTYPGLLDNVAAGGLAAGVGIRHTLIKECQEEACIPSAIAATARPVSTVSYTYEDEEGVFPESQFVFDLQLPADFRPRVGDGEVLEFHLLPIEKVKELLASDDFKPNSAMVVLDFLIRHAFIEPDSSLWHKSIRPVGD
;
A
#
# COMPACT_ATOMS: atom_id res chain seq x y z
N VAL A 1 22.45 16.40 -13.37
CA VAL A 1 21.00 16.07 -13.23
C VAL A 1 20.34 16.97 -12.22
N PHE A 2 20.88 17.07 -11.00
CA PHE A 2 20.45 18.04 -10.01
C PHE A 2 21.33 19.29 -10.05
N SER A 3 20.73 20.46 -9.81
CA SER A 3 21.44 21.72 -9.55
C SER A 3 22.03 21.69 -8.14
N PRO A 4 23.13 22.43 -7.87
CA PRO A 4 23.67 22.55 -6.51
C PRO A 4 22.58 22.97 -5.51
N PRO A 5 22.54 22.38 -4.31
CA PRO A 5 21.52 22.72 -3.31
C PRO A 5 21.55 24.22 -2.99
N GLN A 6 20.37 24.85 -2.97
CA GLN A 6 20.20 26.27 -2.65
C GLN A 6 18.99 26.46 -1.76
N GLY A 7 19.16 27.19 -0.65
CA GLY A 7 18.06 27.49 0.28
C GLY A 7 17.39 26.26 0.90
N GLY A 8 18.13 25.15 1.07
CA GLY A 8 17.57 23.89 1.57
C GLY A 8 16.80 23.08 0.53
N ALA A 9 16.81 23.48 -0.75
CA ALA A 9 16.16 22.76 -1.83
C ALA A 9 17.17 22.15 -2.81
N VAL A 10 16.81 20.99 -3.35
CA VAL A 10 17.48 20.37 -4.51
C VAL A 10 16.55 20.50 -5.71
N GLY A 11 17.02 21.17 -6.76
CA GLY A 11 16.27 21.34 -8.01
C GLY A 11 16.83 20.45 -9.12
N LEU A 12 15.99 20.04 -10.07
CA LEU A 12 16.46 19.47 -11.33
C LEU A 12 17.11 20.57 -12.19
N CYS A 13 18.07 20.19 -13.05
CA CYS A 13 18.66 21.12 -14.01
C CYS A 13 17.57 21.69 -14.95
N PRO A 14 17.54 23.01 -15.24
CA PRO A 14 16.48 23.63 -16.05
C PRO A 14 16.30 23.05 -17.46
N GLY A 15 17.35 22.43 -18.03
CA GLY A 15 17.28 21.76 -19.33
C GLY A 15 16.52 20.42 -19.32
N LEU A 16 16.07 19.92 -18.17
CA LEU A 16 15.20 18.75 -18.04
C LEU A 16 13.73 19.23 -18.03
N ASP A 17 13.22 19.58 -19.20
CA ASP A 17 11.96 20.31 -19.39
C ASP A 17 10.75 19.43 -19.70
N SER A 18 10.97 18.13 -19.95
CA SER A 18 9.92 17.14 -20.25
C SER A 18 9.84 16.01 -19.21
N TYR A 19 8.69 15.33 -19.17
CA TYR A 19 8.46 14.17 -18.31
C TYR A 19 9.53 13.08 -18.57
N GLU A 20 9.78 12.78 -19.83
CA GLU A 20 10.75 11.77 -20.27
C GLU A 20 12.18 12.17 -19.88
N SER A 21 12.62 13.39 -20.22
CA SER A 21 13.99 13.84 -19.95
C SER A 21 14.32 13.82 -18.45
N ARG A 22 13.38 14.25 -17.59
CA ARG A 22 13.55 14.21 -16.14
C ARG A 22 13.68 12.77 -15.65
N SER A 23 12.78 11.90 -16.12
CA SER A 23 12.71 10.52 -15.65
C SER A 23 13.97 9.74 -16.03
N GLU A 24 14.41 9.82 -17.29
CA GLU A 24 15.60 9.12 -17.78
C GLU A 24 16.88 9.65 -17.11
N ALA A 25 17.00 10.97 -16.94
CA ALA A 25 18.16 11.57 -16.30
C ALA A 25 18.28 11.15 -14.82
N VAL A 26 17.16 11.13 -14.09
CA VAL A 26 17.13 10.70 -12.68
C VAL A 26 17.36 9.19 -12.56
N ASP A 27 16.75 8.37 -13.41
CA ASP A 27 16.98 6.92 -13.44
C ASP A 27 18.44 6.56 -13.70
N ALA A 28 19.12 7.24 -14.62
CA ALA A 28 20.54 7.03 -14.88
C ALA A 28 21.40 7.28 -13.64
N VAL A 29 21.10 8.35 -12.88
CA VAL A 29 21.78 8.63 -11.60
C VAL A 29 21.51 7.54 -10.57
N LEU A 30 20.25 7.15 -10.41
CA LEU A 30 19.85 6.10 -9.45
C LEU A 30 20.49 4.76 -9.76
N ARG A 31 20.59 4.39 -11.04
CA ARG A 31 21.27 3.16 -11.47
C ARG A 31 22.77 3.20 -11.20
N SER A 32 23.42 4.35 -11.38
CA SER A 32 24.83 4.53 -11.02
C SER A 32 25.02 4.37 -9.52
N LEU A 33 24.23 5.08 -8.72
CA LEU A 33 24.31 5.03 -7.25
C LEU A 33 24.02 3.64 -6.69
N ARG A 34 23.13 2.88 -7.33
CA ARG A 34 22.87 1.48 -6.98
C ARG A 34 24.12 0.60 -7.04
N GLN A 35 25.09 0.91 -7.92
CA GLN A 35 26.35 0.14 -8.02
C GLN A 35 27.34 0.45 -6.90
N GLU A 36 27.17 1.56 -6.18
CA GLU A 36 28.11 2.01 -5.15
C GLU A 36 27.83 1.38 -3.78
N ASP A 37 26.76 0.58 -3.63
CA ASP A 37 26.31 -0.12 -2.43
C ASP A 37 26.09 0.75 -1.17
N SER A 38 26.28 2.08 -1.29
CA SER A 38 26.22 3.09 -0.23
C SER A 38 24.79 3.50 0.14
N ILE A 39 23.84 3.30 -0.77
CA ILE A 39 22.42 3.61 -0.56
C ILE A 39 21.63 2.30 -0.51
N THR A 40 21.30 1.87 0.71
CA THR A 40 20.72 0.55 1.00
C THR A 40 19.37 0.33 0.33
N CYS A 41 18.49 1.32 0.31
CA CYS A 41 17.15 1.18 -0.29
C CYS A 41 17.19 0.82 -1.79
N LEU A 42 18.23 1.26 -2.52
CA LEU A 42 18.41 0.96 -3.94
C LEU A 42 18.75 -0.52 -4.22
N LYS A 43 19.16 -1.28 -3.20
CA LYS A 43 19.30 -2.75 -3.30
C LYS A 43 17.93 -3.41 -3.50
N GLY A 44 16.87 -2.77 -3.02
CA GLY A 44 15.48 -3.22 -3.16
C GLY A 44 14.82 -2.88 -4.50
N TRP A 45 15.59 -2.76 -5.57
CA TRP A 45 15.10 -2.49 -6.92
C TRP A 45 14.10 -3.56 -7.39
N ARG A 46 12.97 -3.14 -7.95
CA ARG A 46 11.85 -4.02 -8.34
C ARG A 46 11.49 -3.91 -9.82
N ASP A 47 12.12 -3.00 -10.55
CA ASP A 47 11.74 -2.63 -11.92
C ASP A 47 10.27 -2.15 -11.96
N GLU A 48 9.86 -1.46 -10.90
CA GLU A 48 8.53 -0.92 -10.70
C GLU A 48 8.61 0.60 -10.57
N LYS A 49 8.07 1.29 -11.57
CA LYS A 49 8.10 2.75 -11.65
C LYS A 49 6.89 3.33 -10.93
N TYR A 50 7.10 4.34 -10.09
CA TYR A 50 6.06 5.16 -9.48
C TYR A 50 6.04 6.56 -10.10
N SER A 51 4.86 7.17 -10.15
CA SER A 51 4.72 8.55 -10.62
C SER A 51 5.16 9.55 -9.54
N VAL A 52 5.91 10.57 -9.95
CA VAL A 52 6.27 11.71 -9.10
C VAL A 52 5.32 12.87 -9.42
N MET A 53 4.49 13.26 -8.45
CA MET A 53 3.44 14.27 -8.61
C MET A 53 3.24 15.08 -7.31
N PRO A 54 2.85 16.37 -7.37
CA PRO A 54 2.55 17.15 -6.17
C PRO A 54 1.36 16.59 -5.36
N GLY A 55 0.31 16.17 -6.04
CA GLY A 55 -0.88 15.51 -5.49
C GLY A 55 -1.42 14.45 -6.44
N CYS A 56 -2.31 13.58 -5.95
CA CYS A 56 -2.76 12.40 -6.70
C CYS A 56 -3.50 12.73 -8.00
N SER A 57 -4.10 13.92 -8.08
CA SER A 57 -4.86 14.39 -9.24
C SER A 57 -4.04 15.28 -10.17
N ASP A 58 -2.78 15.56 -9.83
CA ASP A 58 -1.91 16.41 -10.62
C ASP A 58 -1.23 15.61 -11.74
N PRO A 59 -0.92 16.24 -12.88
CA PRO A 59 -0.11 15.60 -13.92
C PRO A 59 1.24 15.14 -13.36
N PRO A 60 1.68 13.90 -13.67
CA PRO A 60 2.96 13.40 -13.20
C PRO A 60 4.10 14.20 -13.86
N LEU A 61 5.09 14.58 -13.06
CA LEU A 61 6.24 15.38 -13.48
C LEU A 61 7.39 14.54 -14.02
N MET A 62 7.52 13.31 -13.52
CA MET A 62 8.46 12.26 -13.95
C MET A 62 8.02 10.90 -13.36
N TRP A 63 8.67 9.80 -13.76
CA TRP A 63 8.63 8.54 -13.03
C TRP A 63 9.92 8.31 -12.25
N MET A 64 9.85 7.48 -11.22
CA MET A 64 10.99 7.09 -10.39
C MET A 64 10.85 5.62 -10.01
N GLU A 65 11.96 4.89 -9.93
CA GLU A 65 11.95 3.53 -9.38
C GLU A 65 11.41 3.53 -7.95
N ARG A 66 10.50 2.59 -7.64
CA ARG A 66 9.84 2.46 -6.33
C ARG A 66 10.85 2.46 -5.18
N ALA A 67 11.95 1.74 -5.32
CA ALA A 67 13.01 1.63 -4.32
C ALA A 67 13.67 2.98 -3.96
N ALA A 68 13.70 3.93 -4.90
CA ALA A 68 14.34 5.23 -4.72
C ALA A 68 13.41 6.29 -4.11
N THR A 69 12.09 6.05 -4.09
CA THR A 69 11.12 7.08 -3.71
C THR A 69 11.29 7.62 -2.28
N SER A 70 11.80 6.81 -1.34
CA SER A 70 12.04 7.26 0.04
C SER A 70 13.17 8.28 0.15
N LEU A 71 14.18 8.20 -0.73
CA LEU A 71 15.30 9.13 -0.79
C LEU A 71 14.85 10.56 -1.10
N PHE A 72 13.74 10.69 -1.83
CA PHE A 72 13.20 11.96 -2.30
C PHE A 72 11.90 12.35 -1.59
N GLY A 73 11.43 11.55 -0.63
CA GLY A 73 10.12 11.77 0.02
C GLY A 73 8.97 11.78 -0.99
N VAL A 74 9.08 11.02 -2.08
CA VAL A 74 8.03 10.95 -3.11
C VAL A 74 6.83 10.22 -2.54
N LYS A 75 5.67 10.87 -2.60
CA LYS A 75 4.42 10.29 -2.12
C LYS A 75 4.07 9.03 -2.92
N ARG A 76 3.81 7.95 -2.19
CA ARG A 76 3.41 6.65 -2.74
C ARG A 76 1.90 6.49 -2.62
N TYR A 77 1.32 5.89 -3.64
CA TYR A 77 -0.09 5.56 -3.66
C TYR A 77 -0.26 4.04 -3.75
N GLY A 78 -1.32 3.53 -3.15
CA GLY A 78 -1.69 2.12 -3.24
C GLY A 78 -3.20 1.92 -3.12
N VAL A 79 -3.64 0.70 -3.41
CA VAL A 79 -5.00 0.25 -3.14
C VAL A 79 -4.97 -0.83 -2.07
N HIS A 80 -5.97 -0.81 -1.20
CA HIS A 80 -6.20 -1.86 -0.21
C HIS A 80 -7.66 -2.29 -0.24
N ILE A 81 -7.90 -3.60 -0.28
CA ILE A 81 -9.25 -4.17 -0.41
C ILE A 81 -9.65 -4.91 0.87
N ASN A 82 -10.63 -4.39 1.59
CA ASN A 82 -11.30 -5.10 2.67
C ASN A 82 -12.28 -6.12 2.06
N GLY A 83 -11.82 -7.36 1.90
CA GLY A 83 -12.68 -8.47 1.51
C GLY A 83 -13.46 -9.00 2.71
N TYR A 84 -14.78 -9.03 2.64
CA TYR A 84 -15.62 -9.56 3.71
C TYR A 84 -16.79 -10.37 3.16
N THR A 85 -17.36 -11.24 3.99
CA THR A 85 -18.62 -11.95 3.71
C THR A 85 -19.62 -11.64 4.82
N VAL A 86 -20.90 -11.73 4.49
CA VAL A 86 -22.00 -11.63 5.45
C VAL A 86 -22.74 -12.96 5.41
N GLY A 87 -22.86 -13.63 6.55
CA GLY A 87 -23.60 -14.88 6.66
C GLY A 87 -25.10 -14.66 6.73
N GLU A 88 -25.86 -15.76 6.76
CA GLU A 88 -27.32 -15.73 6.69
C GLU A 88 -27.95 -15.01 7.89
N SER A 89 -27.29 -15.02 9.06
CA SER A 89 -27.76 -14.31 10.26
C SER A 89 -27.26 -12.87 10.36
N GLY A 90 -26.57 -12.38 9.33
CA GLY A 90 -26.03 -11.02 9.27
C GLY A 90 -24.63 -10.88 9.88
N GLU A 91 -24.01 -11.98 10.32
CA GLU A 91 -22.66 -11.97 10.88
C GLU A 91 -21.62 -11.65 9.82
N VAL A 92 -20.73 -10.71 10.12
CA VAL A 92 -19.65 -10.30 9.21
C VAL A 92 -18.38 -11.07 9.54
N SER A 93 -17.71 -11.57 8.51
CA SER A 93 -16.36 -12.15 8.60
C SER A 93 -15.46 -11.54 7.54
N MET A 94 -14.19 -11.30 7.88
CA MET A 94 -13.21 -10.68 7.01
C MET A 94 -12.23 -11.71 6.46
N TRP A 95 -11.91 -11.60 5.17
CA TRP A 95 -10.80 -12.30 4.54
C TRP A 95 -9.51 -11.54 4.76
N LEU A 96 -8.53 -12.21 5.36
CA LEU A 96 -7.16 -11.72 5.51
C LEU A 96 -6.20 -12.61 4.72
N ALA A 97 -5.25 -11.98 4.04
CA ALA A 97 -4.13 -12.68 3.43
C ALA A 97 -3.00 -12.80 4.45
N ARG A 98 -2.26 -13.91 4.43
CA ARG A 98 -0.94 -13.99 5.07
C ARG A 98 0.11 -13.80 3.98
N ARG A 99 0.99 -12.82 4.14
CA ARG A 99 2.03 -12.51 3.15
C ARG A 99 3.00 -13.68 3.00
N SER A 100 3.44 -13.95 1.78
CA SER A 100 4.49 -14.94 1.52
C SER A 100 5.75 -14.62 2.32
N ARG A 101 6.44 -15.67 2.79
CA ARG A 101 7.69 -15.54 3.54
C ARG A 101 8.85 -15.02 2.68
N THR A 102 8.68 -15.00 1.35
CA THR A 102 9.66 -14.46 0.40
C THR A 102 9.42 -12.99 0.06
N LYS A 103 8.33 -12.36 0.56
CA LYS A 103 8.11 -10.93 0.35
C LYS A 103 9.25 -10.14 0.99
N GLN A 104 9.77 -9.17 0.25
CA GLN A 104 10.88 -8.33 0.70
C GLN A 104 10.51 -7.51 1.96
N THR A 105 9.26 -7.08 2.07
CA THR A 105 8.75 -6.33 3.22
C THR A 105 7.68 -7.11 3.95
N TYR A 106 7.74 -7.09 5.28
CA TYR A 106 6.75 -7.70 6.18
C TYR A 106 6.39 -9.16 5.83
N PRO A 107 7.37 -10.06 5.62
CA PRO A 107 7.10 -11.45 5.28
C PRO A 107 6.32 -12.16 6.40
N GLY A 108 5.29 -12.94 6.04
CA GLY A 108 4.52 -13.74 7.00
C GLY A 108 3.46 -12.98 7.81
N LEU A 109 3.45 -11.64 7.77
CA LEU A 109 2.43 -10.83 8.44
C LEU A 109 1.09 -10.88 7.69
N LEU A 110 0.01 -10.56 8.40
CA LEU A 110 -1.34 -10.42 7.86
C LEU A 110 -1.48 -9.14 7.03
N ASP A 111 -2.25 -9.24 5.97
CA ASP A 111 -2.56 -8.18 5.02
C ASP A 111 -4.08 -8.20 4.68
N ASN A 112 -4.53 -7.19 3.97
CA ASN A 112 -5.86 -7.17 3.35
C ASN A 112 -6.01 -8.34 2.35
N VAL A 113 -7.24 -8.65 1.90
CA VAL A 113 -7.44 -9.78 0.95
C VAL A 113 -6.66 -9.60 -0.35
N ALA A 114 -6.47 -8.34 -0.76
CA ALA A 114 -5.54 -7.95 -1.81
C ALA A 114 -5.09 -6.50 -1.55
N ALA A 115 -3.84 -6.18 -1.89
CA ALA A 115 -3.31 -4.82 -1.80
C ALA A 115 -2.09 -4.62 -2.70
N GLY A 116 -1.96 -3.45 -3.34
CA GLY A 116 -0.82 -3.19 -4.22
C GLY A 116 -0.56 -1.71 -4.46
N GLY A 117 0.67 -1.43 -4.89
CA GLY A 117 1.13 -0.08 -5.22
C GLY A 117 0.58 0.41 -6.56
N LEU A 118 0.46 1.72 -6.71
CA LEU A 118 0.14 2.33 -8.00
C LEU A 118 1.42 2.54 -8.82
N ALA A 119 1.61 1.67 -9.81
CA ALA A 119 2.62 1.87 -10.83
C ALA A 119 2.35 3.11 -11.70
N ALA A 120 3.41 3.69 -12.26
CA ALA A 120 3.36 4.88 -13.09
C ALA A 120 2.48 4.63 -14.33
N GLY A 121 1.58 5.57 -14.61
CA GLY A 121 0.63 5.47 -15.72
C GLY A 121 -0.52 4.48 -15.52
N VAL A 122 -0.60 3.82 -14.35
CA VAL A 122 -1.67 2.86 -14.03
C VAL A 122 -2.72 3.52 -13.13
N GLY A 123 -4.00 3.39 -13.50
CA GLY A 123 -5.11 3.96 -12.74
C GLY A 123 -5.53 3.10 -11.54
N ILE A 124 -6.06 3.76 -10.48
CA ILE A 124 -6.51 3.13 -9.22
C ILE A 124 -7.40 1.89 -9.46
N ARG A 125 -8.43 2.01 -10.32
CA ARG A 125 -9.37 0.91 -10.58
C ARG A 125 -8.72 -0.26 -11.31
N HIS A 126 -7.76 0.03 -12.19
CA HIS A 126 -7.00 -1.01 -12.88
C HIS A 126 -6.13 -1.77 -11.88
N THR A 127 -5.38 -1.06 -11.02
CA THR A 127 -4.59 -1.66 -9.95
C THR A 127 -5.47 -2.54 -9.06
N LEU A 128 -6.60 -2.03 -8.57
CA LEU A 128 -7.53 -2.83 -7.75
C LEU A 128 -7.91 -4.17 -8.41
N ILE A 129 -8.30 -4.14 -9.69
CA ILE A 129 -8.73 -5.34 -10.40
C ILE A 129 -7.56 -6.30 -10.61
N LYS A 130 -6.38 -5.78 -10.99
CA LYS A 130 -5.15 -6.55 -11.16
C LYS A 130 -4.77 -7.27 -9.86
N GLU A 131 -4.63 -6.55 -8.76
CA GLU A 131 -4.19 -7.11 -7.47
C GLU A 131 -5.20 -8.14 -6.93
N CYS A 132 -6.50 -7.85 -7.03
CA CYS A 132 -7.55 -8.82 -6.69
C CYS A 132 -7.41 -10.13 -7.47
N GLN A 133 -7.07 -10.05 -8.75
CA GLN A 133 -6.90 -11.22 -9.60
C GLN A 133 -5.59 -11.96 -9.32
N GLU A 134 -4.47 -11.25 -9.24
CA GLU A 134 -3.13 -11.83 -9.10
C GLU A 134 -2.91 -12.44 -7.70
N GLU A 135 -3.25 -11.74 -6.63
CA GLU A 135 -2.97 -12.21 -5.27
C GLU A 135 -4.01 -13.23 -4.78
N ALA A 136 -5.30 -12.97 -5.09
CA ALA A 136 -6.43 -13.67 -4.46
C ALA A 136 -7.31 -14.46 -5.44
N CYS A 137 -6.99 -14.45 -6.73
CA CYS A 137 -7.81 -15.08 -7.78
C CYS A 137 -9.27 -14.61 -7.78
N ILE A 138 -9.54 -13.37 -7.34
CA ILE A 138 -10.86 -12.74 -7.39
C ILE A 138 -11.14 -12.34 -8.84
N PRO A 139 -12.20 -12.87 -9.48
CA PRO A 139 -12.54 -12.52 -10.86
C PRO A 139 -12.80 -11.02 -11.01
N SER A 140 -12.42 -10.46 -12.15
CA SER A 140 -12.61 -9.02 -12.45
C SER A 140 -14.07 -8.57 -12.30
N ALA A 141 -15.04 -9.42 -12.63
CA ALA A 141 -16.46 -9.14 -12.44
C ALA A 141 -16.84 -8.93 -10.95
N ILE A 142 -16.18 -9.64 -10.03
CA ILE A 142 -16.36 -9.48 -8.59
C ILE A 142 -15.55 -8.27 -8.10
N ALA A 143 -14.27 -8.15 -8.47
CA ALA A 143 -13.44 -7.02 -8.08
C ALA A 143 -14.04 -5.67 -8.53
N ALA A 144 -14.72 -5.65 -9.68
CA ALA A 144 -15.43 -4.48 -10.21
C ALA A 144 -16.68 -4.08 -9.40
N THR A 145 -17.09 -4.81 -8.36
CA THR A 145 -18.15 -4.37 -7.43
C THR A 145 -17.60 -3.68 -6.18
N ALA A 146 -16.27 -3.71 -5.97
CA ALA A 146 -15.63 -3.08 -4.82
C ALA A 146 -15.94 -1.57 -4.78
N ARG A 147 -16.34 -1.08 -3.60
CA ARG A 147 -16.76 0.31 -3.38
C ARG A 147 -15.62 1.12 -2.75
N PRO A 148 -15.27 2.30 -3.29
CA PRO A 148 -14.35 3.20 -2.60
C PRO A 148 -15.01 3.73 -1.33
N VAL A 149 -14.28 3.73 -0.21
CA VAL A 149 -14.86 4.07 1.11
C VAL A 149 -14.06 5.09 1.91
N SER A 150 -12.74 5.14 1.75
CA SER A 150 -11.88 6.07 2.49
C SER A 150 -10.51 6.20 1.81
N THR A 151 -9.66 7.06 2.37
CA THR A 151 -8.23 7.12 2.06
C THR A 151 -7.46 7.21 3.37
N VAL A 152 -6.56 6.27 3.61
CA VAL A 152 -5.70 6.25 4.79
C VAL A 152 -4.34 6.80 4.38
N SER A 153 -3.90 7.89 5.01
CA SER A 153 -2.60 8.51 4.72
C SER A 153 -1.75 8.59 5.97
N TYR A 154 -0.45 8.32 5.82
CA TYR A 154 0.52 8.38 6.89
C TYR A 154 1.89 8.76 6.33
N THR A 155 2.80 9.15 7.21
CA THR A 155 4.19 9.41 6.87
C THR A 155 5.05 8.90 8.01
N TYR A 156 6.10 8.16 7.68
CA TYR A 156 7.11 7.73 8.62
C TYR A 156 8.50 7.94 8.02
N GLU A 157 9.52 7.88 8.87
CA GLU A 157 10.92 8.02 8.51
C GLU A 157 11.69 6.85 9.14
N ASP A 158 12.65 6.32 8.40
CA ASP A 158 13.64 5.36 8.88
C ASP A 158 15.00 5.63 8.22
N GLU A 159 15.99 4.73 8.40
CA GLU A 159 17.31 4.91 7.79
C GLU A 159 17.33 4.96 6.24
N GLU A 160 16.26 4.53 5.57
CA GLU A 160 16.11 4.52 4.12
C GLU A 160 15.46 5.80 3.56
N GLY A 161 15.00 6.71 4.43
CA GLY A 161 14.47 8.03 4.07
C GLY A 161 13.05 8.27 4.57
N VAL A 162 12.27 9.04 3.81
CA VAL A 162 10.93 9.50 4.21
C VAL A 162 9.86 8.82 3.36
N PHE A 163 8.80 8.32 4.01
CA PHE A 163 7.79 7.46 3.40
C PHE A 163 6.39 8.07 3.53
N PRO A 164 6.05 9.11 2.73
CA PRO A 164 4.69 9.59 2.65
C PRO A 164 3.86 8.62 1.80
N GLU A 165 2.80 8.04 2.38
CA GLU A 165 1.93 7.10 1.67
C GLU A 165 0.45 7.48 1.80
N SER A 166 -0.32 7.20 0.75
CA SER A 166 -1.77 7.34 0.70
C SER A 166 -2.41 6.09 0.09
N GLN A 167 -3.21 5.37 0.88
CA GLN A 167 -3.86 4.12 0.49
C GLN A 167 -5.33 4.37 0.18
N PHE A 168 -5.75 4.08 -1.05
CA PHE A 168 -7.15 4.09 -1.46
C PHE A 168 -7.83 2.81 -0.97
N VAL A 169 -8.80 2.97 -0.07
CA VAL A 169 -9.46 1.84 0.58
C VAL A 169 -10.75 1.50 -0.12
N PHE A 170 -10.94 0.21 -0.37
CA PHE A 170 -12.14 -0.34 -0.97
C PHE A 170 -12.73 -1.44 -0.11
N ASP A 171 -14.05 -1.43 0.02
CA ASP A 171 -14.78 -2.53 0.63
C ASP A 171 -15.36 -3.42 -0.48
N LEU A 172 -15.14 -4.72 -0.36
CA LEU A 172 -15.61 -5.74 -1.31
C LEU A 172 -16.32 -6.87 -0.55
N GLN A 173 -17.65 -6.90 -0.67
CA GLN A 173 -18.43 -8.04 -0.20
C GLN A 173 -18.26 -9.20 -1.19
N LEU A 174 -17.62 -10.27 -0.75
CA LEU A 174 -17.42 -11.48 -1.52
C LEU A 174 -18.64 -12.41 -1.39
N PRO A 175 -18.99 -13.17 -2.45
CA PRO A 175 -20.01 -14.20 -2.37
C PRO A 175 -19.70 -15.23 -1.27
N ALA A 176 -20.74 -15.73 -0.59
CA ALA A 176 -20.59 -16.66 0.54
C ALA A 176 -19.92 -18.00 0.15
N ASP A 177 -19.99 -18.38 -1.12
CA ASP A 177 -19.38 -19.57 -1.71
C ASP A 177 -17.99 -19.30 -2.31
N PHE A 178 -17.60 -18.03 -2.48
CA PHE A 178 -16.28 -17.68 -3.00
C PHE A 178 -15.20 -17.93 -1.94
N ARG A 179 -14.07 -18.51 -2.37
CA ARG A 179 -12.89 -18.72 -1.54
C ARG A 179 -11.68 -18.16 -2.30
N PRO A 180 -11.00 -17.12 -1.78
CA PRO A 180 -9.73 -16.67 -2.34
C PRO A 180 -8.74 -17.82 -2.47
N ARG A 181 -7.91 -17.77 -3.50
CA ARG A 181 -6.81 -18.74 -3.71
C ARG A 181 -5.54 -17.97 -4.00
N VAL A 182 -4.42 -18.49 -3.51
CA VAL A 182 -3.10 -17.95 -3.81
C VAL A 182 -2.88 -18.00 -5.32
N GLY A 183 -2.63 -16.85 -5.95
CA GLY A 183 -2.40 -16.76 -7.39
C GLY A 183 -0.92 -16.68 -7.76
N ASP A 184 -0.31 -15.52 -7.59
CA ASP A 184 1.04 -15.19 -8.06
C ASP A 184 2.19 -15.55 -7.10
N GLY A 185 1.87 -16.06 -5.92
CA GLY A 185 2.84 -16.45 -4.89
C GLY A 185 3.24 -15.33 -3.92
N GLU A 186 2.61 -14.16 -4.01
CA GLU A 186 2.80 -13.07 -3.02
C GLU A 186 2.09 -13.32 -1.69
N VAL A 187 1.06 -14.18 -1.71
CA VAL A 187 0.29 -14.64 -0.55
C VAL A 187 0.67 -16.08 -0.21
N LEU A 188 0.80 -16.38 1.08
CA LEU A 188 1.03 -17.74 1.60
C LEU A 188 -0.28 -18.51 1.76
N GLU A 189 -1.28 -17.87 2.38
CA GLU A 189 -2.59 -18.47 2.67
C GLU A 189 -3.62 -17.37 2.96
N PHE A 190 -4.90 -17.77 2.96
CA PHE A 190 -6.02 -16.89 3.29
C PHE A 190 -6.77 -17.41 4.52
N HIS A 191 -7.21 -16.50 5.38
CA HIS A 191 -8.04 -16.79 6.54
C HIS A 191 -9.36 -16.04 6.45
N LEU A 192 -10.48 -16.75 6.64
CA LEU A 192 -11.77 -16.12 6.88
C LEU A 192 -12.02 -16.08 8.39
N LEU A 193 -12.04 -14.89 8.97
CA LEU A 193 -12.11 -14.72 10.42
C LEU A 193 -13.34 -13.90 10.83
N PRO A 194 -14.01 -14.28 11.93
CA PRO A 194 -15.03 -13.42 12.53
C PRO A 194 -14.40 -12.12 13.03
N ILE A 195 -15.17 -11.03 13.01
CA ILE A 195 -14.66 -9.69 13.35
C ILE A 195 -14.02 -9.63 14.75
N GLU A 196 -14.54 -10.36 15.74
CA GLU A 196 -13.92 -10.40 17.07
C GLU A 196 -12.49 -10.96 17.03
N LYS A 197 -12.22 -11.96 16.19
CA LYS A 197 -10.86 -12.47 16.03
C LYS A 197 -9.95 -11.48 15.31
N VAL A 198 -10.50 -10.73 14.35
CA VAL A 198 -9.76 -9.65 13.67
C VAL A 198 -9.34 -8.57 14.66
N LYS A 199 -10.21 -8.18 15.59
CA LYS A 199 -9.89 -7.23 16.67
C LYS A 199 -8.76 -7.71 17.58
N GLU A 200 -8.78 -8.99 17.96
CA GLU A 200 -7.69 -9.58 18.75
C GLU A 200 -6.35 -9.53 18.02
N LEU A 201 -6.33 -9.90 16.73
CA LEU A 201 -5.12 -9.88 15.91
C LEU A 201 -4.61 -8.45 15.67
N LEU A 202 -5.53 -7.50 15.51
CA LEU A 202 -5.18 -6.08 15.34
C LEU A 202 -4.48 -5.49 16.58
N ALA A 203 -4.73 -6.06 17.76
CA ALA A 203 -4.05 -5.68 19.01
C ALA A 203 -2.70 -6.39 19.22
N SER A 204 -2.20 -7.11 18.22
CA SER A 204 -0.92 -7.83 18.21
C SER A 204 -0.01 -7.35 17.07
N ASP A 205 1.21 -7.88 17.00
CA ASP A 205 2.18 -7.57 15.94
C ASP A 205 1.99 -8.41 14.66
N ASP A 206 0.87 -9.14 14.55
CA ASP A 206 0.63 -10.07 13.43
C ASP A 206 0.34 -9.35 12.10
N PHE A 207 0.00 -8.07 12.09
CA PHE A 207 -0.34 -7.32 10.88
C PHE A 207 0.83 -6.54 10.29
N LYS A 208 0.85 -6.47 8.97
CA LYS A 208 1.59 -5.41 8.27
C LYS A 208 1.04 -4.04 8.71
N PRO A 209 1.89 -3.08 9.10
CA PRO A 209 1.43 -1.85 9.76
C PRO A 209 0.35 -1.07 8.99
N ASN A 210 0.50 -0.93 7.67
CA ASN A 210 -0.48 -0.19 6.88
C ASN A 210 -1.81 -0.93 6.70
N SER A 211 -1.77 -2.25 6.60
CA SER A 211 -2.94 -3.10 6.56
C SER A 211 -3.69 -3.08 7.88
N ALA A 212 -2.97 -3.02 9.02
CA ALA A 212 -3.59 -2.79 10.34
C ALA A 212 -4.41 -1.49 10.37
N MET A 213 -3.85 -0.39 9.86
CA MET A 213 -4.57 0.90 9.79
C MET A 213 -5.81 0.83 8.90
N VAL A 214 -5.74 0.12 7.76
CA VAL A 214 -6.90 -0.05 6.87
C VAL A 214 -7.98 -0.94 7.49
N VAL A 215 -7.59 -2.00 8.20
CA VAL A 215 -8.55 -2.84 8.93
C VAL A 215 -9.17 -2.06 10.09
N LEU A 216 -8.40 -1.24 10.81
CA LEU A 216 -8.93 -0.36 11.84
C LEU A 216 -9.98 0.62 11.27
N ASP A 217 -9.68 1.25 10.13
CA ASP A 217 -10.63 2.11 9.41
C ASP A 217 -11.93 1.36 9.06
N PHE A 218 -11.85 0.11 8.58
CA PHE A 218 -13.03 -0.73 8.36
C PHE A 218 -13.85 -0.94 9.65
N LEU A 219 -13.19 -1.33 10.74
CA LEU A 219 -13.87 -1.61 12.01
C LEU A 219 -14.59 -0.38 12.58
N ILE A 220 -14.00 0.81 12.40
CA ILE A 220 -14.59 2.08 12.83
C ILE A 220 -15.78 2.44 11.95
N ARG A 221 -15.63 2.45 10.62
CA ARG A 221 -16.69 2.83 9.67
C ARG A 221 -17.91 1.92 9.73
N HIS A 222 -17.71 0.64 10.06
CA HIS A 222 -18.78 -0.35 10.21
C HIS A 222 -19.28 -0.51 11.65
N ALA A 223 -18.88 0.39 12.57
CA ALA A 223 -19.31 0.41 13.97
C ALA A 223 -19.01 -0.88 14.76
N PHE A 224 -17.95 -1.60 14.40
CA PHE A 224 -17.44 -2.72 15.19
C PHE A 224 -16.56 -2.26 16.35
N ILE A 225 -15.98 -1.07 16.26
CA ILE A 225 -15.27 -0.39 17.34
C ILE A 225 -15.95 0.96 17.55
N GLU A 226 -16.38 1.23 18.77
CA GLU A 226 -16.99 2.49 19.18
C GLU A 226 -16.02 3.34 20.01
N PRO A 227 -16.15 4.68 20.00
CA PRO A 227 -15.28 5.60 20.74
C PRO A 227 -15.18 5.32 22.24
N ASP A 228 -16.28 4.82 22.83
CA ASP A 228 -16.34 4.53 24.27
C ASP A 228 -15.76 3.14 24.63
N SER A 229 -15.29 2.38 23.63
CA SER A 229 -14.67 1.08 23.85
C SER A 229 -13.21 1.21 24.30
N SER A 230 -12.78 0.31 25.18
CA SER A 230 -11.37 0.26 25.64
C SER A 230 -10.36 -0.02 24.53
N LEU A 231 -10.81 -0.58 23.39
CA LEU A 231 -10.00 -0.79 22.19
C LEU A 231 -9.71 0.52 21.46
N TRP A 232 -10.69 1.43 21.33
CA TRP A 232 -10.51 2.73 20.70
C TRP A 232 -9.33 3.51 21.31
N HIS A 233 -9.27 3.60 22.63
CA HIS A 233 -8.19 4.30 23.35
C HIS A 233 -6.81 3.62 23.23
N LYS A 234 -6.75 2.32 22.91
CA LYS A 234 -5.49 1.61 22.65
C LYS A 234 -5.05 1.74 21.20
N SER A 235 -5.99 1.79 20.27
CA SER A 235 -5.74 1.95 18.82
C SER A 235 -5.31 3.35 18.40
N ILE A 236 -5.45 4.37 19.26
CA ILE A 236 -5.07 5.77 18.98
C ILE A 236 -3.75 6.17 19.66
N ARG A 237 -2.99 5.24 20.26
CA ARG A 237 -1.68 5.63 20.81
C ARG A 237 -0.76 6.04 19.65
N PRO A 238 -0.22 7.27 19.66
CA PRO A 238 0.83 7.64 18.73
C PRO A 238 1.99 6.65 18.91
N VAL A 239 2.57 6.20 17.81
CA VAL A 239 3.87 5.53 17.86
C VAL A 239 4.88 6.61 18.23
N GLY A 240 5.22 6.70 19.53
CA GLY A 240 6.18 7.66 20.04
C GLY A 240 5.84 8.17 21.44
N ASP A 241 6.10 7.35 22.45
CA ASP A 241 6.60 7.77 23.77
C ASP A 241 7.91 7.02 24.03
#